data_AF-A0A3M2J4S0-F1
#
_entry.id   AF-A0A3M2J4S0-F1
#
_cell.length_a   1.000
_cell.length_b   1.000
_cell.length_c   1.000
_cell.angle_alpha   90.00
_cell.angle_beta   90.00
_cell.angle_gamma   90.00
#
_symmetry.space_group_name_H-M   'P 1'
#
loop_
_entity.id
_entity.type
_entity.pdbx_description
1 polymer ?
#
loop_
_entity_poly.entity_id
_entity_poly.type
_entity_poly.pdbx_seq_one_letter_code
_entity_poly.pdbx_strand_id
1 'polypeptide(L)'
;MWQDLSYTGGIAQYANGVKLGLVWNNITTSVKSNGNTNCARFWDNTDYTGAYIYFSRPARGGVYQDPDLRNGGGYGTYNQQDWNDRIGSQNWQQCPTV
;
A
#
# COMPACT_ATOMS: atom_id res chain seq x y z
N MET A 1 -6.93 -2.44 0.30
CA MET A 1 -6.87 -0.97 0.24
C MET A 1 -8.27 -0.47 0.47
N TRP A 2 -8.42 0.60 1.25
CA TRP A 2 -9.71 1.17 1.63
C TRP A 2 -9.74 2.65 1.31
N GLN A 3 -10.93 3.11 0.90
CA GLN A 3 -11.19 4.51 0.58
C GLN A 3 -11.24 5.38 1.84
N ASP A 4 -11.64 4.80 2.97
CA ASP A 4 -11.74 5.52 4.23
C ASP A 4 -10.77 4.99 5.29
N LEU A 5 -10.56 5.82 6.31
CA LEU A 5 -9.73 5.52 7.45
C LEU A 5 -10.21 4.27 8.19
N SER A 6 -9.29 3.63 8.92
CA SER A 6 -9.60 2.50 9.79
C SER A 6 -10.32 1.35 9.09
N TYR A 7 -10.02 1.14 7.81
CA TYR A 7 -10.50 0.01 7.00
C TYR A 7 -12.02 0.03 6.78
N THR A 8 -12.58 1.22 6.58
CA THR A 8 -14.00 1.42 6.30
C THR A 8 -14.23 1.85 4.85
N GLY A 9 -15.51 1.96 4.44
CA GLY A 9 -15.87 2.36 3.09
C GLY A 9 -15.59 1.30 2.03
N GLY A 10 -15.38 1.76 0.79
CA GLY A 10 -15.08 0.89 -0.34
C GLY A 10 -13.75 0.15 -0.13
N ILE A 11 -13.73 -1.14 -0.50
CA ILE A 11 -12.54 -1.99 -0.44
C ILE A 11 -12.08 -2.45 -1.82
N ALA A 12 -10.78 -2.39 -2.06
CA ALA A 12 -10.11 -3.03 -3.18
C ALA A 12 -9.06 -4.05 -2.68
N GLN A 13 -9.13 -5.27 -3.23
CA GLN A 13 -8.25 -6.38 -2.87
C GLN A 13 -7.49 -6.88 -4.10
N TYR A 14 -6.17 -7.00 -3.99
CA TYR A 14 -5.30 -7.37 -5.11
C TYR A 14 -4.30 -8.45 -4.70
N ALA A 15 -4.37 -9.60 -5.37
CA ALA A 15 -3.41 -10.69 -5.21
C ALA A 15 -2.19 -10.54 -6.15
N ASN A 16 -2.30 -9.69 -7.18
CA ASN A 16 -1.27 -9.42 -8.18
C ASN A 16 -1.00 -7.91 -8.28
N GLY A 17 0.01 -7.53 -9.05
CA GLY A 17 0.26 -6.14 -9.40
C GLY A 17 -0.91 -5.50 -10.15
N VAL A 18 -1.25 -4.27 -9.79
CA VAL A 18 -2.33 -3.49 -10.41
C VAL A 18 -1.91 -2.04 -10.59
N LYS A 19 -2.23 -1.50 -11.76
CA LYS A 19 -2.29 -0.05 -12.02
C LYS A 19 -3.70 0.41 -11.71
N LEU A 20 -3.87 1.34 -10.78
CA LEU A 20 -5.20 1.73 -10.34
C LEU A 20 -5.85 2.61 -11.41
N GLY A 21 -7.05 2.23 -11.82
CA GLY A 21 -7.84 3.00 -12.78
C GLY A 21 -8.55 4.18 -12.12
N LEU A 22 -9.34 4.92 -12.91
CA LEU A 22 -10.02 6.16 -12.50
C LEU A 22 -10.81 6.07 -11.18
N VAL A 23 -11.33 4.89 -10.85
CA VAL A 23 -12.14 4.67 -9.65
C VAL A 23 -11.30 4.49 -8.38
N TRP A 24 -10.06 4.02 -8.50
CA TRP A 24 -9.22 3.62 -7.34
C TRP A 24 -7.90 4.37 -7.24
N ASN A 25 -7.51 5.09 -8.28
CA ASN A 25 -6.32 5.91 -8.31
C ASN A 25 -6.46 7.08 -7.33
N ASN A 26 -5.46 7.28 -6.46
CA ASN A 26 -5.37 8.45 -5.59
C ASN A 26 -6.58 8.66 -4.66
N ILE A 27 -7.11 7.57 -4.11
CA ILE A 27 -8.23 7.63 -3.13
C ILE A 27 -8.05 6.69 -1.94
N THR A 28 -6.89 6.05 -1.81
CA THR A 28 -6.65 5.09 -0.73
C THR A 28 -6.16 5.83 0.50
N THR A 29 -6.80 5.56 1.64
CA THR A 29 -6.51 6.24 2.91
C THR A 29 -6.10 5.26 4.01
N SER A 30 -6.43 3.96 3.87
CA SER A 30 -5.94 2.90 4.75
C SER A 30 -5.64 1.59 4.02
N VAL A 31 -4.67 0.81 4.54
CA VAL A 31 -4.15 -0.39 3.87
C VAL A 31 -3.95 -1.53 4.87
N LYS A 32 -4.25 -2.76 4.42
CA LYS A 32 -3.82 -4.00 5.06
C LYS A 32 -3.07 -4.84 4.05
N SER A 33 -1.93 -5.39 4.48
CA SER A 33 -1.13 -6.35 3.74
C SER A 33 -1.16 -7.70 4.45
N ASN A 34 -1.68 -8.70 3.74
CA ASN A 34 -1.68 -10.10 4.17
C ASN A 34 -0.55 -10.91 3.48
N GLY A 35 0.47 -10.24 2.96
CA GLY A 35 1.55 -10.89 2.22
C GLY A 35 2.35 -11.86 3.09
N ASN A 36 2.74 -13.02 2.55
CA ASN A 36 3.52 -14.02 3.29
C ASN A 36 4.96 -14.17 2.76
N THR A 37 5.15 -14.03 1.45
CA THR A 37 6.45 -14.22 0.77
C THR A 37 7.05 -12.90 0.31
N ASN A 38 6.22 -12.04 -0.28
CA ASN A 38 6.60 -10.75 -0.85
C ASN A 38 6.02 -9.59 -0.03
N CYS A 39 6.66 -8.43 -0.17
CA CYS A 39 6.17 -7.16 0.35
C CYS A 39 5.09 -6.59 -0.57
N ALA A 40 4.05 -5.98 0.01
CA ALA A 40 3.13 -5.15 -0.76
C ALA A 40 3.79 -3.79 -0.95
N ARG A 41 4.13 -3.43 -2.18
CA ARG A 41 4.72 -2.13 -2.52
C ARG A 41 3.68 -1.28 -3.22
N PHE A 42 3.60 -0.02 -2.83
CA PHE A 42 2.64 0.97 -3.31
C PHE A 42 3.40 2.16 -3.85
N TRP A 43 3.06 2.59 -5.06
CA TRP A 43 3.66 3.73 -5.74
C TRP A 43 2.65 4.86 -5.89
N ASP A 44 3.16 6.09 -5.94
CA ASP A 44 2.33 7.26 -6.18
C ASP A 44 1.85 7.38 -7.63
N ASN A 45 2.67 6.94 -8.59
CA ASN A 45 2.27 6.91 -10.00
C ASN A 45 1.59 5.59 -10.39
N THR A 46 0.77 5.66 -11.44
CA THR A 46 0.04 4.49 -11.99
C THR A 46 0.94 3.46 -12.66
N ASP A 47 2.17 3.80 -13.03
CA ASP A 47 3.07 2.95 -13.82
C ASP A 47 4.17 2.25 -13.00
N TYR A 48 3.96 2.06 -11.69
CA TYR A 48 4.94 1.48 -10.77
C TYR A 48 6.25 2.29 -10.67
N THR A 49 6.14 3.62 -10.75
CA THR A 49 7.25 4.57 -10.70
C THR A 49 7.00 5.64 -9.64
N GLY A 50 7.99 6.52 -9.42
CA GLY A 50 7.87 7.62 -8.47
C GLY A 50 8.20 7.20 -7.04
N ALA A 51 7.64 7.92 -6.07
CA ALA A 51 7.82 7.58 -4.66
C ALA A 51 7.11 6.25 -4.36
N TYR A 52 7.64 5.50 -3.40
CA TYR A 52 6.99 4.28 -2.96
C TYR A 52 7.14 4.07 -1.46
N ILE A 53 6.14 3.38 -0.91
CA ILE A 53 6.20 2.73 0.39
C ILE A 53 5.98 1.23 0.20
N TYR A 54 6.43 0.46 1.16
CA TYR A 54 6.13 -0.97 1.17
C TYR A 54 5.79 -1.43 2.57
N PHE A 55 4.91 -2.42 2.65
CA PHE A 55 4.58 -3.10 3.87
C PHE A 55 5.28 -4.45 3.86
N SER A 56 6.09 -4.69 4.90
CA SER A 56 6.91 -5.89 4.98
C SER A 56 6.05 -7.15 5.01
N ARG A 57 6.68 -8.31 4.79
CA ARG A 57 6.03 -9.60 5.07
C ARG A 57 5.78 -9.69 6.58
N PRO A 58 4.52 -9.74 7.05
CA PRO A 58 4.28 -10.19 8.41
C PRO A 58 4.87 -11.59 8.64
N ALA A 59 5.31 -11.87 9.87
CA ALA A 59 5.62 -13.25 10.28
C ALA A 59 4.42 -14.16 9.97
N ARG A 60 4.66 -15.46 9.74
CA ARG A 60 3.64 -16.41 9.22
C ARG A 60 2.29 -16.26 9.96
N GLY A 61 1.28 -15.74 9.27
CA GLY A 61 -0.08 -15.51 9.81
C GLY A 61 -0.36 -14.09 10.34
N GLY A 62 0.63 -13.20 10.35
CA GLY A 62 0.43 -11.80 10.71
C GLY A 62 -0.18 -10.98 9.58
N VAL A 63 -0.60 -9.76 9.92
CA VAL A 63 -1.12 -8.77 8.98
C VAL A 63 -0.45 -7.45 9.30
N TYR A 64 0.14 -6.79 8.30
CA TYR A 64 0.52 -5.39 8.48
C TYR A 64 -0.69 -4.51 8.17
N GLN A 65 -0.99 -3.58 9.06
CA GLN A 65 -2.17 -2.75 8.97
C GLN A 65 -1.78 -1.30 9.21
N ASP A 66 -2.22 -0.41 8.32
CA ASP A 66 -2.08 1.03 8.45
C ASP A 66 -3.46 1.70 8.36
N PRO A 67 -4.02 2.19 9.47
CA PRO A 67 -5.38 2.71 9.51
C PRO A 67 -5.48 4.16 9.00
N ASP A 68 -4.35 4.84 8.83
CA ASP A 68 -4.30 6.27 8.49
C ASP A 68 -2.99 6.64 7.81
N LEU A 69 -3.01 6.64 6.47
CA LEU A 69 -1.85 6.95 5.64
C LEU A 69 -1.39 8.42 5.72
N ARG A 70 -2.11 9.31 6.42
CA ARG A 70 -1.71 10.72 6.59
C ARG A 70 -0.43 10.88 7.40
N ASN A 71 -0.14 9.92 8.28
CA ASN A 71 1.02 9.96 9.17
C ASN A 71 2.24 9.21 8.64
N GLY A 72 2.25 8.88 7.36
CA GLY A 72 3.18 7.91 6.81
C GLY A 72 2.56 6.54 6.62
N GLY A 73 3.35 5.61 6.10
CA GLY A 73 2.92 4.23 5.96
C GLY A 73 4.06 3.26 5.66
N GLY A 74 4.06 2.16 6.40
CA GLY A 74 5.00 1.06 6.20
C GLY A 74 6.47 1.47 6.26
N TYR A 75 7.23 1.06 5.26
CA TYR A 75 8.68 1.20 5.18
C TYR A 75 9.11 1.83 3.85
N GLY A 76 10.36 2.32 3.81
CA GLY A 76 10.98 2.96 2.65
C GLY A 76 11.35 4.42 2.91
N THR A 77 12.09 5.05 1.99
CA THR A 77 12.57 6.44 2.12
C THR A 77 11.44 7.46 2.27
N TYR A 78 10.24 7.14 1.77
CA TYR A 78 9.09 8.04 1.76
C TYR A 78 8.04 7.68 2.82
N ASN A 79 8.36 6.79 3.77
CA ASN A 79 7.38 6.24 4.70
C ASN A 79 6.88 7.22 5.78
N GLN A 80 7.48 8.39 5.92
CA GLN A 80 7.04 9.45 6.84
C GLN A 80 6.22 10.55 6.16
N GLN A 81 5.96 10.43 4.85
CA GLN A 81 5.17 11.42 4.11
C GLN A 81 3.68 11.14 4.21
N ASP A 82 2.84 12.13 3.94
CA ASP A 82 1.42 11.89 3.73
C ASP A 82 1.23 11.03 2.46
N TRP A 83 0.62 9.85 2.66
CA TRP A 83 0.29 8.87 1.63
C TRP A 83 -1.22 8.75 1.39
N ASN A 84 -2.01 9.57 2.07
CA ASN A 84 -3.45 9.64 1.88
C ASN A 84 -3.75 10.09 0.45
N ASP A 85 -4.65 9.37 -0.22
CA ASP A 85 -5.09 9.69 -1.58
C ASP A 85 -3.94 9.78 -2.60
N ARG A 86 -2.85 9.07 -2.34
CA ARG A 86 -1.63 9.15 -3.16
C ARG A 86 -1.33 7.91 -3.99
N ILE A 87 -1.86 6.76 -3.59
CA ILE A 87 -1.50 5.49 -4.21
C ILE A 87 -2.12 5.39 -5.61
N GLY A 88 -1.28 5.23 -6.63
CA GLY A 88 -1.69 5.02 -8.01
C GLY A 88 -1.41 3.62 -8.56
N SER A 89 -0.52 2.85 -7.94
CA SER A 89 -0.33 1.44 -8.29
C SER A 89 0.20 0.62 -7.12
N GLN A 90 -0.02 -0.70 -7.17
CA GLN A 90 0.53 -1.64 -6.18
C GLN A 90 1.09 -2.88 -6.85
N ASN A 91 2.08 -3.51 -6.23
CA ASN A 91 2.59 -4.81 -6.65
C ASN A 91 3.24 -5.57 -5.50
N TRP A 92 3.19 -6.90 -5.60
CA TRP A 92 3.88 -7.81 -4.71
C TRP A 92 5.33 -7.98 -5.21
N GLN A 93 6.29 -7.48 -4.46
CA GLN A 93 7.72 -7.58 -4.82
C GLN A 93 8.55 -8.17 -3.68
N GLN A 94 9.72 -8.71 -4.04
CA GLN A 94 10.69 -9.11 -3.04
C GLN A 94 10.98 -7.93 -2.11
N CYS A 95 10.91 -8.18 -0.80
CA CYS A 95 11.21 -7.17 0.19
C CYS A 95 12.67 -6.71 0.05
N PRO A 96 12.95 -5.39 0.13
CA PRO A 96 14.32 -4.90 0.26
C PRO A 96 15.03 -5.59 1.41
N THR A 97 16.26 -6.06 1.16
CA THR A 97 17.19 -6.42 2.22
C THR A 97 17.65 -5.12 2.88
N VAL A 98 17.34 -4.97 4.17
CA VAL A 98 17.87 -3.91 5.02
C VAL A 98 19.38 -4.03 5.18
#